data_AF-A0A944AW44-F1
#
_entry.id   AF-A0A944AW44-F1
#
_cell.length_a   1.000
_cell.length_b   1.000
_cell.length_c   1.000
_cell.angle_alpha   90.00
_cell.angle_beta   90.00
_cell.angle_gamma   90.00
#
_symmetry.space_group_name_H-M   'P 1'
#
loop_
_entity.id
_entity.type
_entity.pdbx_description
1 polymer ?
#
loop_
_entity_poly.entity_id
_entity_poly.type
_entity_poly.pdbx_seq_one_letter_code
_entity_poly.pdbx_strand_id
1 'polypeptide(L)'
;MKKSLSFISILIFSLTFCYSQKKISDIPDASRYSEPDSSVEVVQVPGEVEVQPPDELIITDEVPICFNGIWEGSDRYIMFQEKSELQQIVSPDIQLFHDNYIWIYLKIFYGWYIDRAAEKTNRKNTEYPYDINNTVFRDIQNIKIQFKPLINSQRCCAYEMIVQYPRIKERVVIPVCVIDNKLYLNFAIKTNELPEDENNDIQDKNPLNGSWSSVGKVSGILVSKPIVSDNLVSTYITKDSIYYIRYWKTNMPYSSEKAFFSDGKYKYEVPKHINSAGNIYTCVTGRSVTIRNVERKNLPLTDYVMNEEQNVIAFGEPYMNKIQDNCSLQNMMEIVKVSNARKAPPEDPPFPPAELDWHLEDIKNLEMGNQIIQAVRKRQREFYEKYKLGLHY
;
A
#
# COMPACT_ATOMS: atom_id res chain seq x y z
N MET A 1 -12.52 -48.52 28.60
CA MET A 1 -12.65 -48.36 30.07
C MET A 1 -11.29 -47.96 30.63
N LYS A 2 -11.25 -46.91 31.49
CA LYS A 2 -10.08 -46.25 32.15
C LYS A 2 -9.19 -45.42 31.19
N LYS A 3 -9.25 -44.07 31.21
CA LYS A 3 -8.74 -43.04 32.17
C LYS A 3 -7.21 -42.83 32.12
N SER A 4 -6.77 -41.69 31.57
CA SER A 4 -5.89 -40.66 32.21
C SER A 4 -5.46 -39.64 31.14
N LEU A 5 -5.89 -38.37 31.16
CA LEU A 5 -5.24 -37.24 31.85
C LEU A 5 -3.72 -37.15 31.62
N SER A 6 -3.30 -36.20 30.77
CA SER A 6 -1.97 -35.59 30.73
C SER A 6 -2.16 -34.14 30.28
N PHE A 7 -2.19 -33.18 31.21
CA PHE A 7 -1.08 -32.39 31.74
C PHE A 7 -0.40 -31.48 30.70
N ILE A 8 -0.79 -30.21 30.81
CA ILE A 8 -0.13 -29.00 30.33
C ILE A 8 1.30 -28.96 30.90
N SER A 9 2.29 -28.72 30.04
CA SER A 9 3.60 -28.25 30.46
C SER A 9 4.06 -27.09 29.60
N ILE A 10 4.19 -25.96 30.28
CA ILE A 10 4.79 -24.70 29.86
C ILE A 10 6.30 -24.95 29.69
N LEU A 11 6.88 -24.48 28.58
CA LEU A 11 8.34 -24.42 28.42
C LEU A 11 8.72 -23.03 27.89
N ILE A 12 9.26 -22.27 28.83
CA ILE A 12 9.93 -20.98 28.70
C ILE A 12 11.26 -21.23 27.97
N PHE A 13 11.53 -20.53 26.87
CA PHE A 13 12.88 -20.46 26.30
C PHE A 13 13.45 -19.06 26.47
N SER A 14 14.56 -19.01 27.21
CA SER A 14 15.32 -17.82 27.54
C SER A 14 16.07 -17.27 26.34
N LEU A 15 16.08 -15.95 26.22
CA LEU A 15 17.04 -15.17 25.45
C LEU A 15 18.47 -15.44 25.94
N THR A 16 19.36 -15.83 25.04
CA THR A 16 20.81 -15.71 25.23
C THR A 16 21.37 -14.91 24.06
N PHE A 17 21.67 -13.65 24.32
CA PHE A 17 22.47 -12.78 23.46
C PHE A 17 23.92 -13.28 23.47
N CYS A 18 24.44 -13.69 22.31
CA CYS A 18 25.87 -13.87 22.10
C CYS A 18 26.42 -12.63 21.40
N TYR A 19 26.98 -11.72 22.20
CA TYR A 19 27.80 -10.59 21.77
C TYR A 19 29.20 -11.12 21.44
N SER A 20 29.62 -11.07 20.17
CA SER A 20 31.00 -11.36 19.77
C SER A 20 31.74 -10.04 19.58
N GLN A 21 32.62 -9.71 20.52
CA GLN A 21 33.53 -8.59 20.41
C GLN A 21 34.65 -8.92 19.43
N LYS A 22 34.77 -8.12 18.35
CA LYS A 22 35.97 -8.11 17.50
C LYS A 22 36.87 -6.95 17.94
N LYS A 23 38.05 -7.34 18.42
CA LYS A 23 39.17 -6.49 18.84
C LYS A 23 39.53 -5.48 17.75
N ILE A 24 39.62 -4.21 18.16
CA ILE A 24 40.31 -3.13 17.45
C ILE A 24 41.76 -3.17 17.95
N SER A 25 42.69 -3.46 17.04
CA SER A 25 44.11 -3.16 17.20
C SER A 25 44.70 -2.87 15.83
N ASP A 26 45.66 -1.95 15.83
CA ASP A 26 46.56 -1.57 14.72
C ASP A 26 46.18 -0.28 13.98
N ILE A 27 46.34 0.84 14.69
CA ILE A 27 46.61 2.17 14.12
C ILE A 27 48.13 2.29 13.98
N PRO A 28 48.71 2.49 12.78
CA PRO A 28 50.09 2.90 12.66
C PRO A 28 50.25 4.41 12.79
N ASP A 29 51.34 4.75 13.48
CA ASP A 29 51.83 6.06 13.91
C ASP A 29 51.84 7.14 12.82
N ALA A 30 51.26 8.29 13.15
CA ALA A 30 51.31 9.52 12.37
C ALA A 30 52.50 10.37 12.82
N SER A 31 53.71 10.05 12.35
CA SER A 31 54.81 11.02 12.31
C SER A 31 55.91 10.56 11.35
N ARG A 32 55.85 11.04 10.10
CA ARG A 32 56.95 11.24 9.14
C ARG A 32 56.37 11.38 7.74
N TYR A 33 55.99 12.59 7.34
CA TYR A 33 56.09 12.98 5.93
C TYR A 33 56.48 14.46 5.86
N SER A 34 57.69 14.66 5.38
CA SER A 34 58.28 15.92 4.94
C SER A 34 57.52 16.47 3.73
N GLU A 35 57.42 17.80 3.66
CA GLU A 35 56.85 18.56 2.55
C GLU A 35 57.49 18.16 1.20
N PRO A 36 56.69 17.94 0.14
CA PRO A 36 57.24 17.85 -1.20
C PRO A 36 57.17 19.21 -1.93
N ASP A 37 58.30 19.51 -2.56
CA ASP A 37 58.60 20.64 -3.42
C ASP A 37 57.51 20.99 -4.45
N SER A 38 57.30 22.29 -4.60
CA SER A 38 56.56 22.92 -5.68
C SER A 38 57.35 22.87 -6.99
N SER A 39 57.04 21.93 -7.88
CA SER A 39 57.10 22.08 -9.36
C SER A 39 56.94 20.73 -10.07
N VAL A 40 55.71 20.40 -10.48
CA VAL A 40 55.48 19.37 -11.51
C VAL A 40 54.38 19.85 -12.46
N GLU A 41 54.73 19.92 -13.74
CA GLU A 41 53.86 20.32 -14.85
C GLU A 41 52.70 19.31 -15.03
N VAL A 42 51.47 19.84 -15.13
CA VAL A 42 50.25 19.06 -15.37
C VAL A 42 50.08 18.85 -16.89
N VAL A 43 50.26 17.60 -17.33
CA VAL A 43 49.90 17.12 -18.67
C VAL A 43 48.58 16.33 -18.59
N GLN A 44 47.72 16.54 -19.59
CA GLN A 44 46.26 16.39 -19.66
C GLN A 44 45.64 14.99 -19.46
N VAL A 45 44.34 14.95 -19.10
CA VAL A 45 43.38 13.92 -19.57
C VAL A 45 42.06 14.62 -19.99
N PRO A 46 41.46 14.28 -21.16
CA PRO A 46 40.18 14.87 -21.60
C PRO A 46 39.03 14.38 -20.73
N GLY A 47 38.09 15.27 -20.42
CA GLY A 47 37.01 15.08 -19.46
C GLY A 47 36.19 13.81 -19.68
N GLU A 48 36.02 13.05 -18.59
CA GLU A 48 34.92 12.12 -18.43
C GLU A 48 33.61 12.88 -18.68
N VAL A 49 32.89 12.49 -19.72
CA VAL A 49 31.49 12.87 -19.88
C VAL A 49 30.74 12.10 -18.80
N GLU A 50 30.45 12.78 -17.69
CA GLU A 50 29.55 12.32 -16.65
C GLU A 50 28.19 12.07 -17.29
N VAL A 51 27.90 10.81 -17.62
CA VAL A 51 26.59 10.38 -18.11
C VAL A 51 25.62 10.62 -16.96
N GLN A 52 24.76 11.62 -17.11
CA GLN A 52 23.71 11.89 -16.13
C GLN A 52 22.86 10.62 -15.94
N PRO A 53 22.48 10.27 -14.69
CA PRO A 53 21.56 9.18 -14.45
C PRO A 53 20.25 9.43 -15.22
N PRO A 54 19.57 8.38 -15.71
CA PRO A 54 18.32 8.53 -16.43
C PRO A 54 17.33 9.30 -15.56
N ASP A 55 16.69 10.33 -16.13
CA ASP A 55 15.72 11.22 -15.47
C ASP A 55 14.94 10.50 -14.37
N GLU A 56 15.32 10.74 -13.11
CA GLU A 56 14.71 10.04 -11.99
C GLU A 56 13.29 10.56 -11.82
N LEU A 57 12.30 9.72 -12.19
CA LEU A 57 10.88 10.06 -12.09
C LEU A 57 10.55 10.53 -10.67
N ILE A 58 10.12 11.80 -10.57
CA ILE A 58 9.97 12.51 -9.30
C ILE A 58 8.76 11.99 -8.54
N ILE A 59 8.96 11.69 -7.25
CA ILE A 59 7.89 11.32 -6.32
C ILE A 59 7.16 12.58 -5.86
N THR A 60 5.84 12.61 -5.99
CA THR A 60 4.98 13.74 -5.60
C THR A 60 4.07 13.38 -4.42
N ASP A 61 3.78 14.35 -3.57
CA ASP A 61 2.74 14.23 -2.53
C ASP A 61 1.35 14.68 -3.08
N GLU A 62 1.31 15.20 -4.32
CA GLU A 62 0.09 15.65 -4.99
C GLU A 62 -0.61 14.49 -5.71
N VAL A 63 -1.94 14.47 -5.61
CA VAL A 63 -2.80 13.52 -6.33
C VAL A 63 -2.71 13.80 -7.83
N PRO A 64 -2.32 12.82 -8.67
CA PRO A 64 -2.30 13.04 -10.11
C PRO A 64 -3.71 13.30 -10.66
N ILE A 65 -3.81 14.17 -11.67
CA ILE A 65 -5.09 14.63 -12.24
C ILE A 65 -5.98 13.45 -12.69
N CYS A 66 -5.39 12.38 -13.21
CA CYS A 66 -6.12 11.20 -13.65
C CYS A 66 -6.83 10.47 -12.50
N PHE A 67 -6.35 10.58 -11.26
CA PHE A 67 -6.99 10.02 -10.06
C PHE A 67 -8.05 10.94 -9.45
N ASN A 68 -8.06 12.25 -9.73
CA ASN A 68 -8.97 13.18 -9.08
C ASN A 68 -10.45 12.76 -9.29
N GLY A 69 -11.21 12.66 -8.21
CA GLY A 69 -12.64 12.33 -8.21
C GLY A 69 -13.01 11.13 -7.34
N ILE A 70 -14.26 10.66 -7.51
CA ILE A 70 -14.85 9.56 -6.75
C ILE A 70 -14.75 8.26 -7.55
N TRP A 71 -14.20 7.22 -6.92
CA TRP A 71 -14.01 5.89 -7.47
C TRP A 71 -14.90 4.89 -6.75
N GLU A 72 -15.69 4.16 -7.51
CA GLU A 72 -16.55 3.09 -7.03
C GLU A 72 -15.89 1.72 -7.25
N GLY A 73 -15.64 1.00 -6.17
CA GLY A 73 -15.30 -0.41 -6.18
C GLY A 73 -16.47 -1.29 -5.74
N SER A 74 -16.26 -2.60 -5.76
CA SER A 74 -17.25 -3.59 -5.30
C SER A 74 -17.53 -3.48 -3.80
N ASP A 75 -16.51 -3.18 -3.00
CA ASP A 75 -16.55 -3.19 -1.53
C ASP A 75 -16.30 -1.82 -0.88
N ARG A 76 -15.99 -0.78 -1.67
CA ARG A 76 -15.69 0.56 -1.14
C ARG A 76 -15.82 1.68 -2.17
N TYR A 77 -15.87 2.92 -1.69
CA TYR A 77 -15.52 4.10 -2.49
C TYR A 77 -14.19 4.66 -2.05
N ILE A 78 -13.46 5.23 -3.01
CA ILE A 78 -12.27 6.04 -2.74
C ILE A 78 -12.46 7.40 -3.40
N MET A 79 -12.34 8.47 -2.63
CA MET A 79 -12.19 9.82 -3.17
C MET A 79 -10.70 10.14 -3.23
N PHE A 80 -10.23 10.65 -4.36
CA PHE A 80 -8.97 11.39 -4.41
C PHE A 80 -9.31 12.84 -4.74
N GLN A 81 -8.71 13.80 -4.03
CA GLN A 81 -8.97 15.22 -4.24
C GLN A 81 -7.68 16.04 -4.21
N GLU A 82 -7.57 17.02 -5.10
CA GLU A 82 -6.43 17.93 -5.14
C GLU A 82 -6.45 18.89 -3.93
N LYS A 83 -5.25 19.27 -3.47
CA LYS A 83 -5.06 20.21 -2.35
C LYS A 83 -5.68 21.59 -2.59
N SER A 84 -5.65 22.06 -3.83
CA SER A 84 -6.13 23.38 -4.24
C SER A 84 -7.65 23.50 -4.15
N GLU A 85 -8.40 22.45 -4.48
CA GLU A 85 -9.86 22.40 -4.44
C GLU A 85 -10.42 22.34 -3.00
N LEU A 86 -9.67 21.78 -2.06
CA LEU A 86 -10.05 21.72 -0.63
C LEU A 86 -10.16 23.12 0.00
N GLN A 87 -9.47 24.13 -0.54
CA GLN A 87 -9.49 25.50 -0.02
C GLN A 87 -10.75 26.29 -0.41
N GLN A 88 -11.51 25.85 -1.42
CA GLN A 88 -12.68 26.58 -1.95
C GLN A 88 -14.02 26.15 -1.34
N ILE A 89 -14.09 24.97 -0.69
CA ILE A 89 -15.32 24.42 -0.09
C ILE A 89 -15.54 24.94 1.35
N VAL A 90 -14.67 25.84 1.83
CA VAL A 90 -14.73 26.39 3.19
C VAL A 90 -15.91 27.37 3.30
N SER A 91 -17.06 26.86 3.74
CA SER A 91 -18.07 27.71 4.38
C SER A 91 -17.46 28.27 5.68
N PRO A 92 -17.69 29.55 6.04
CA PRO A 92 -17.08 30.15 7.24
C PRO A 92 -17.44 29.42 8.55
N ASP A 93 -18.55 28.68 8.55
CA ASP A 93 -19.05 27.91 9.70
C ASP A 93 -18.61 26.43 9.71
N ILE A 94 -18.04 25.93 8.61
CA ILE A 94 -17.51 24.56 8.50
C ILE A 94 -16.01 24.66 8.29
N GLN A 95 -15.27 24.72 9.40
CA GLN A 95 -13.81 24.56 9.35
C GLN A 95 -13.49 23.11 8.95
N LEU A 96 -13.45 22.83 7.63
CA LEU A 96 -12.93 21.59 7.09
C LEU A 96 -11.41 21.56 7.32
N PHE A 97 -11.01 21.10 8.51
CA PHE A 97 -9.62 20.78 8.85
C PHE A 97 -9.15 19.52 8.10
N HIS A 98 -9.20 19.53 6.78
CA HIS A 98 -8.99 18.35 5.95
C HIS A 98 -7.77 18.54 5.05
N ASP A 99 -6.60 18.22 5.58
CA ASP A 99 -5.39 18.01 4.78
C ASP A 99 -5.35 16.61 4.15
N ASN A 100 -6.49 15.89 4.11
CA ASN A 100 -6.58 14.53 3.60
C ASN A 100 -7.04 14.56 2.16
N TYR A 101 -6.12 14.23 1.25
CA TYR A 101 -6.36 14.15 -0.18
C TYR A 101 -7.07 12.86 -0.59
N ILE A 102 -7.28 11.93 0.34
CA ILE A 102 -7.86 10.61 0.08
C ILE A 102 -8.86 10.24 1.16
N TRP A 103 -10.06 9.81 0.73
CA TRP A 103 -11.13 9.35 1.61
C TRP A 103 -11.57 7.95 1.20
N ILE A 104 -11.74 7.05 2.17
CA ILE A 104 -12.16 5.67 1.91
C ILE A 104 -13.48 5.42 2.64
N TYR A 105 -14.47 4.87 1.93
CA TYR A 105 -15.76 4.49 2.48
C TYR A 105 -16.00 3.01 2.23
N LEU A 106 -16.08 2.20 3.28
CA LEU A 106 -16.31 0.75 3.17
C LEU A 106 -17.79 0.45 3.04
N LYS A 107 -18.14 -0.40 2.05
CA LYS A 107 -19.46 -1.03 1.90
C LYS A 107 -19.48 -2.26 2.80
N ILE A 108 -20.08 -2.18 3.98
CA ILE A 108 -20.31 -3.36 4.83
C ILE A 108 -21.78 -3.79 4.75
N PHE A 109 -22.08 -5.01 5.19
CA PHE A 109 -23.43 -5.60 5.16
C PHE A 109 -24.52 -4.69 5.75
N TYR A 110 -24.20 -3.93 6.81
CA TYR A 110 -25.15 -3.08 7.52
C TYR A 110 -25.04 -1.59 7.19
N GLY A 111 -24.26 -1.21 6.16
CA GLY A 111 -24.12 0.20 5.81
C GLY A 111 -22.80 0.61 5.20
N TRP A 112 -22.68 1.91 4.96
CA TRP A 112 -21.48 2.51 4.42
C TRP A 112 -20.78 3.29 5.51
N TYR A 113 -19.51 2.95 5.73
CA TYR A 113 -18.73 3.44 6.86
C TYR A 113 -17.53 4.21 6.34
N ILE A 114 -17.34 5.42 6.86
CA ILE A 114 -16.14 6.19 6.59
C ILE A 114 -14.98 5.48 7.27
N ASP A 115 -14.05 4.98 6.48
CA ASP A 115 -12.80 4.43 6.98
C ASP A 115 -11.87 5.60 7.33
N ARG A 116 -12.09 6.14 8.54
CA ARG A 116 -11.39 7.33 9.06
C ARG A 116 -9.93 7.03 9.48
N ALA A 117 -9.34 5.96 8.97
CA ALA A 117 -7.94 5.58 9.20
C ALA A 117 -6.92 6.56 8.59
N ALA A 118 -7.36 7.51 7.76
CA ALA A 118 -6.54 8.56 7.16
C ALA A 118 -7.00 9.97 7.58
N GLU A 119 -7.35 10.18 8.86
CA GLU A 119 -7.71 11.51 9.38
C GLU A 119 -6.56 12.18 10.16
N LYS A 120 -6.53 13.53 10.25
CA LYS A 120 -5.60 14.24 11.15
C LYS A 120 -6.19 14.37 12.56
N THR A 121 -5.32 14.43 13.56
CA THR A 121 -5.62 14.38 15.00
C THR A 121 -6.50 15.49 15.58
N ASN A 122 -6.79 16.56 14.84
CA ASN A 122 -7.45 17.77 15.35
C ASN A 122 -8.96 17.86 15.08
N ARG A 123 -9.67 16.73 14.95
CA ARG A 123 -11.12 16.76 14.76
C ARG A 123 -11.87 16.68 16.10
N LYS A 124 -12.49 17.79 16.49
CA LYS A 124 -13.66 17.81 17.41
C LYS A 124 -14.92 18.04 16.57
N ASN A 125 -15.35 17.10 15.72
CA ASN A 125 -16.62 17.26 15.01
C ASN A 125 -17.72 16.38 15.57
N THR A 126 -18.74 17.06 16.09
CA THR A 126 -20.02 16.62 16.65
C THR A 126 -21.08 16.27 15.59
N GLU A 127 -20.80 16.51 14.31
CA GLU A 127 -21.80 16.39 13.23
C GLU A 127 -22.02 14.95 12.73
N TYR A 128 -21.02 14.08 12.88
CA TYR A 128 -21.10 12.67 12.49
C TYR A 128 -20.48 11.80 13.58
N PRO A 129 -21.29 11.12 14.42
CA PRO A 129 -20.78 10.35 15.55
C PRO A 129 -19.81 9.26 15.11
N TYR A 130 -18.83 8.96 15.97
CA TYR A 130 -17.89 7.88 15.77
C TYR A 130 -18.61 6.54 15.89
N ASP A 131 -18.88 5.87 14.77
CA ASP A 131 -19.19 4.44 14.80
C ASP A 131 -17.88 3.67 14.93
N ILE A 132 -17.52 3.36 16.17
CA ILE A 132 -16.36 2.52 16.47
C ILE A 132 -16.77 1.08 16.13
N ASN A 133 -16.28 0.55 15.01
CA ASN A 133 -16.28 -0.90 14.81
C ASN A 133 -15.15 -1.53 15.66
N ASN A 134 -15.27 -2.79 16.07
CA ASN A 134 -14.26 -3.47 16.90
C ASN A 134 -12.88 -3.61 16.21
N THR A 135 -12.77 -3.29 14.92
CA THR A 135 -11.56 -3.42 14.11
C THR A 135 -10.86 -2.09 13.81
N VAL A 136 -11.45 -0.93 14.14
CA VAL A 136 -10.81 0.38 14.00
C VAL A 136 -10.05 0.74 15.27
N PHE A 137 -8.90 1.38 15.08
CA PHE A 137 -8.10 1.89 16.18
C PHE A 137 -8.83 3.03 16.89
N ARG A 138 -8.73 3.06 18.23
CA ARG A 138 -9.26 4.18 19.04
C ARG A 138 -8.56 5.49 18.72
N ASP A 139 -7.29 5.42 18.34
CA ASP A 139 -6.48 6.59 17.99
C ASP A 139 -6.51 6.82 16.48
N ILE A 140 -6.60 8.09 16.11
CA ILE A 140 -6.55 8.57 14.73
C ILE A 140 -5.21 8.15 14.10
N GLN A 141 -5.27 7.58 12.90
CA GLN A 141 -4.09 7.19 12.12
C GLN A 141 -3.84 8.17 10.98
N ASN A 142 -2.56 8.53 10.79
CA ASN A 142 -2.14 9.43 9.72
C ASN A 142 -1.44 8.61 8.62
N ILE A 143 -2.18 8.25 7.58
CA ILE A 143 -1.66 7.52 6.42
C ILE A 143 -1.10 8.55 5.43
N LYS A 144 0.20 8.50 5.16
CA LYS A 144 0.82 9.34 4.12
C LYS A 144 0.81 8.59 2.80
N ILE A 145 0.38 9.25 1.72
CA ILE A 145 0.35 8.70 0.37
C ILE A 145 1.19 9.59 -0.54
N GLN A 146 2.02 8.97 -1.38
CA GLN A 146 2.84 9.63 -2.39
C GLN A 146 2.66 8.89 -3.72
N PHE A 147 2.92 9.56 -4.84
CA PHE A 147 2.78 8.99 -6.17
C PHE A 147 4.12 9.09 -6.90
N LYS A 148 4.53 7.99 -7.53
CA LYS A 148 5.67 7.95 -8.44
C LYS A 148 5.18 7.58 -9.83
N PRO A 149 5.34 8.43 -10.86
CA PRO A 149 4.96 8.04 -12.21
C PRO A 149 5.83 6.87 -12.67
N LEU A 150 5.25 5.98 -13.46
CA LEU A 150 5.95 4.85 -14.06
C LEU A 150 6.39 5.12 -15.51
N ILE A 151 5.82 6.16 -16.12
CA ILE A 151 6.08 6.58 -17.50
C ILE A 151 6.36 8.07 -17.49
N ASN A 152 7.41 8.49 -18.19
CA ASN A 152 7.70 9.90 -18.43
C ASN A 152 6.79 10.42 -19.56
N SER A 153 5.54 10.71 -19.22
CA SER A 153 4.55 11.29 -20.14
C SER A 153 3.76 12.39 -19.44
N GLN A 154 3.41 13.44 -20.20
CA GLN A 154 2.56 14.53 -19.71
C GLN A 154 1.15 14.04 -19.35
N ARG A 155 0.66 12.95 -19.97
CA ARG A 155 -0.59 12.27 -19.63
C ARG A 155 -0.33 10.90 -19.02
N CYS A 156 0.61 10.84 -18.09
CA CYS A 156 0.92 9.61 -17.39
C CYS A 156 -0.35 9.02 -16.75
N CYS A 157 -0.60 7.75 -17.05
CA CYS A 157 -1.78 7.02 -16.59
C CYS A 157 -1.41 5.86 -15.64
N ALA A 158 -0.13 5.66 -15.36
CA ALA A 158 0.39 4.56 -14.55
C ALA A 158 1.33 5.08 -13.47
N TYR A 159 1.04 4.74 -12.21
CA TYR A 159 1.78 5.22 -11.04
C TYR A 159 2.04 4.09 -10.05
N GLU A 160 3.11 4.23 -9.29
CA GLU A 160 3.29 3.56 -8.01
C GLU A 160 2.75 4.47 -6.91
N MET A 161 1.66 4.05 -6.27
CA MET A 161 1.13 4.69 -5.08
C MET A 161 1.86 4.14 -3.85
N ILE A 162 2.63 5.01 -3.20
CA ILE A 162 3.47 4.69 -2.04
C ILE A 162 2.72 5.09 -0.77
N VAL A 163 2.29 4.10 -0.01
CA VAL A 163 1.51 4.26 1.22
C VAL A 163 2.39 3.99 2.44
N GLN A 164 2.43 4.96 3.35
CA GLN A 164 3.09 4.84 4.64
C GLN A 164 2.03 4.74 5.74
N TYR A 165 1.89 3.55 6.31
CA TYR A 165 1.02 3.33 7.47
C TYR A 165 1.75 3.69 8.77
N PRO A 166 1.06 4.21 9.81
CA PRO A 166 1.71 4.67 11.05
C PRO A 166 2.47 3.58 11.81
N ARG A 167 1.98 2.34 11.76
CA ARG A 167 2.51 1.20 12.53
C ARG A 167 3.36 0.23 11.71
N ILE A 168 3.49 0.46 10.40
CA ILE A 168 4.30 -0.37 9.50
C ILE A 168 5.53 0.43 9.13
N LYS A 169 6.73 -0.06 9.49
CA LYS A 169 7.98 0.63 9.18
C LYS A 169 8.25 0.68 7.68
N GLU A 170 7.85 -0.35 6.96
CA GLU A 170 8.01 -0.45 5.51
C GLU A 170 6.96 0.40 4.78
N ARG A 171 7.40 1.08 3.72
CA ARG A 171 6.49 1.68 2.74
C ARG A 171 5.86 0.58 1.92
N VAL A 172 4.55 0.68 1.71
CA VAL A 172 3.79 -0.21 0.86
C VAL A 172 3.66 0.44 -0.51
N VAL A 173 3.99 -0.28 -1.57
CA VAL A 173 3.91 0.22 -2.95
C VAL A 173 2.79 -0.50 -3.69
N ILE A 174 1.85 0.26 -4.23
CA ILE A 174 0.68 -0.25 -4.95
C ILE A 174 0.73 0.28 -6.38
N PRO A 175 0.97 -0.56 -7.40
CA PRO A 175 0.90 -0.14 -8.78
C PRO A 175 -0.57 0.10 -9.15
N VAL A 176 -0.85 1.27 -9.71
CA VAL A 176 -2.18 1.73 -10.09
C VAL A 176 -2.14 2.30 -11.50
N CYS A 177 -3.13 1.97 -12.31
CA CYS A 177 -3.27 2.51 -13.66
C CYS A 177 -4.71 2.98 -13.91
N VAL A 178 -4.87 4.10 -14.61
CA VAL A 178 -6.17 4.65 -14.99
C VAL A 178 -6.30 4.67 -16.52
N ILE A 179 -7.25 3.92 -17.07
CA ILE A 179 -7.58 3.94 -18.50
C ILE A 179 -9.08 4.10 -18.65
N ASP A 180 -9.53 5.05 -19.48
CA ASP A 180 -10.96 5.30 -19.76
C ASP A 180 -11.83 5.39 -18.50
N ASN A 181 -11.41 6.19 -17.51
CA ASN A 181 -12.11 6.37 -16.24
C ASN A 181 -12.28 5.06 -15.41
N LYS A 182 -11.42 4.07 -15.67
CA LYS A 182 -11.37 2.82 -14.93
C LYS A 182 -9.98 2.64 -14.31
N LEU A 183 -9.95 2.23 -13.05
CA LEU A 183 -8.71 1.98 -12.30
C LEU A 183 -8.39 0.49 -12.31
N TYR A 184 -7.16 0.15 -12.66
CA TYR A 184 -6.65 -1.21 -12.75
C TYR A 184 -5.45 -1.40 -11.82
N LEU A 185 -5.37 -2.59 -11.23
CA LEU A 185 -4.24 -3.05 -10.39
C LEU A 185 -3.41 -4.15 -11.04
N ASN A 186 -3.73 -4.47 -12.29
CA ASN A 186 -3.05 -5.49 -13.10
C ASN A 186 -2.85 -4.94 -14.52
N PHE A 187 -1.64 -4.50 -14.80
CA PHE A 187 -1.29 -3.87 -16.08
C PHE A 187 0.18 -4.08 -16.41
N ALA A 188 0.53 -3.86 -17.68
CA ALA A 188 1.88 -3.92 -18.21
C ALA A 188 2.22 -2.64 -18.97
N ILE A 189 3.51 -2.31 -18.97
CA ILE A 189 4.08 -1.14 -19.64
C ILE A 189 4.99 -1.60 -20.78
N LYS A 190 4.91 -0.92 -21.92
CA LYS A 190 5.78 -1.16 -23.08
C LYS A 190 7.21 -0.75 -22.73
N THR A 191 8.18 -1.64 -22.98
CA THR A 191 9.58 -1.46 -22.57
C THR A 191 10.54 -1.37 -23.74
N ASN A 192 10.36 -2.19 -24.77
CA ASN A 192 11.13 -2.12 -26.00
C ASN A 192 10.17 -2.12 -27.19
N GLU A 193 10.37 -1.17 -28.10
CA GLU A 193 9.81 -1.24 -29.44
C GLU A 193 10.71 -2.15 -30.29
N LEU A 194 10.11 -2.98 -31.16
CA LEU A 194 10.92 -3.69 -32.15
C LEU A 194 11.63 -2.65 -33.02
N PRO A 195 12.91 -2.84 -33.37
CA PRO A 195 13.60 -1.93 -34.26
C PRO A 195 12.78 -1.75 -35.54
N GLU A 196 12.60 -0.51 -35.95
CA GLU A 196 11.94 -0.19 -37.21
C GLU A 196 12.79 -0.74 -38.34
N ASP A 197 12.34 -1.81 -39.00
CA ASP A 197 12.91 -2.19 -40.29
C ASP A 197 12.59 -1.06 -41.26
N GLU A 198 13.61 -0.32 -41.72
CA GLU A 198 13.49 0.79 -42.69
C GLU A 198 12.83 0.39 -44.02
N ASN A 199 12.61 -0.91 -44.26
CA ASN A 199 11.99 -1.48 -45.46
C ASN A 199 10.55 -1.98 -45.27
N ASN A 200 9.94 -1.84 -44.09
CA ASN A 200 8.55 -2.27 -43.87
C ASN A 200 7.58 -1.14 -44.18
N ASP A 201 6.72 -1.36 -45.17
CA ASP A 201 5.59 -0.50 -45.51
C ASP A 201 4.79 -0.09 -44.27
N ILE A 202 4.36 1.18 -44.28
CA ILE A 202 3.65 1.91 -43.21
C ILE A 202 2.35 1.20 -42.72
N GLN A 203 1.91 0.13 -43.40
CA GLN A 203 0.65 -0.57 -43.15
C GLN A 203 0.71 -1.67 -42.06
N ASP A 204 1.89 -2.03 -41.54
CA ASP A 204 2.09 -3.22 -40.69
C ASP A 204 2.46 -2.93 -39.22
N LYS A 205 2.31 -1.68 -38.76
CA LYS A 205 2.63 -1.28 -37.37
C LYS A 205 1.47 -1.65 -36.43
N ASN A 206 1.38 -2.92 -36.04
CA ASN A 206 0.52 -3.30 -34.91
C ASN A 206 1.10 -2.67 -33.63
N PRO A 207 0.34 -1.78 -32.93
CA PRO A 207 0.83 -1.07 -31.75
C PRO A 207 1.19 -2.00 -30.58
N LEU A 208 0.67 -3.23 -30.59
CA LEU A 208 0.98 -4.27 -29.63
C LEU A 208 2.39 -4.85 -29.77
N ASN A 209 3.04 -4.67 -30.92
CA ASN A 209 4.36 -5.25 -31.17
C ASN A 209 5.40 -4.71 -30.18
N GLY A 210 6.20 -5.62 -29.60
CA GLY A 210 7.24 -5.29 -28.64
C GLY A 210 7.12 -6.02 -27.30
N SER A 211 7.91 -5.58 -26.32
CA SER A 211 7.93 -6.17 -24.98
C SER A 211 7.09 -5.38 -23.98
N TRP A 212 6.20 -6.08 -23.29
CA TRP A 212 5.30 -5.55 -22.27
C TRP A 212 5.70 -6.12 -20.91
N SER A 213 6.24 -5.28 -20.05
CA SER A 213 6.65 -5.65 -18.70
C SER A 213 5.49 -5.49 -17.73
N SER A 214 5.10 -6.59 -17.08
CA SER A 214 4.04 -6.56 -16.06
C SER A 214 4.47 -5.75 -14.84
N VAL A 215 3.63 -4.81 -14.40
CA VAL A 215 3.94 -3.89 -13.29
C VAL A 215 3.31 -4.32 -11.97
N GLY A 216 2.58 -5.43 -11.96
CA GLY A 216 2.18 -6.10 -10.73
C GLY A 216 0.73 -6.57 -10.77
N LYS A 217 0.40 -7.45 -9.83
CA LYS A 217 -0.98 -7.84 -9.52
C LYS A 217 -1.13 -7.75 -8.01
N VAL A 218 -1.91 -6.76 -7.57
CA VAL A 218 -2.13 -6.47 -6.14
C VAL A 218 -3.60 -6.67 -5.78
N SER A 219 -3.84 -7.20 -4.58
CA SER A 219 -5.19 -7.52 -4.09
C SER A 219 -6.15 -6.33 -3.98
N GLY A 220 -5.65 -5.13 -3.69
CA GLY A 220 -6.49 -3.94 -3.52
C GLY A 220 -5.75 -2.77 -2.87
N ILE A 221 -6.45 -1.65 -2.80
CA ILE A 221 -6.07 -0.48 -2.00
C ILE A 221 -6.73 -0.63 -0.63
N LEU A 222 -5.98 -1.14 0.35
CA LEU A 222 -6.46 -1.58 1.67
C LEU A 222 -5.85 -0.73 2.79
N VAL A 223 -6.40 -0.80 4.02
CA VAL A 223 -5.76 -0.22 5.22
C VAL A 223 -4.60 -1.09 5.73
N SER A 224 -4.61 -2.37 5.39
CA SER A 224 -3.53 -3.31 5.67
C SER A 224 -2.60 -3.45 4.47
N LYS A 225 -1.40 -3.99 4.70
CA LYS A 225 -0.48 -4.36 3.62
C LYS A 225 -1.20 -5.28 2.62
N PRO A 226 -1.30 -4.91 1.34
CA PRO A 226 -1.97 -5.71 0.35
C PRO A 226 -1.13 -6.94 0.00
N ILE A 227 -1.81 -8.00 -0.40
CA ILE A 227 -1.18 -9.21 -0.92
C ILE A 227 -0.73 -8.91 -2.35
N VAL A 228 0.55 -9.14 -2.63
CA VAL A 228 1.17 -9.02 -3.95
C VAL A 228 1.44 -10.43 -4.49
N SER A 229 1.22 -10.65 -5.79
CA SER A 229 1.49 -11.94 -6.43
C SER A 229 2.98 -12.32 -6.38
N ASP A 230 3.27 -13.59 -6.11
CA ASP A 230 4.64 -14.14 -6.17
C ASP A 230 5.18 -14.28 -7.59
N ASN A 231 4.27 -14.32 -8.57
CA ASN A 231 4.61 -14.43 -9.99
C ASN A 231 3.91 -13.37 -10.81
N LEU A 232 4.63 -12.81 -11.77
CA LEU A 232 4.14 -11.88 -12.79
C LEU A 232 4.37 -12.48 -14.16
N VAL A 233 3.53 -12.11 -15.12
CA VAL A 233 3.62 -12.59 -16.49
C VAL A 233 3.76 -11.38 -17.41
N SER A 234 4.94 -11.23 -17.99
CA SER A 234 5.22 -10.24 -19.03
C SER A 234 5.01 -10.86 -20.40
N THR A 235 4.62 -10.06 -21.38
CA THR A 235 4.31 -10.54 -22.74
C THR A 235 5.24 -9.93 -23.77
N TYR A 236 5.71 -10.73 -24.71
CA TYR A 236 6.45 -10.26 -25.88
C TYR A 236 5.63 -10.60 -27.12
N ILE A 237 5.29 -9.59 -27.93
CA ILE A 237 4.37 -9.74 -29.05
C ILE A 237 5.13 -9.44 -30.35
N THR A 238 5.04 -10.38 -31.29
CA THR A 238 5.52 -10.25 -32.67
C THR A 238 4.35 -10.24 -33.65
N LYS A 239 4.64 -10.08 -34.95
CA LYS A 239 3.61 -10.11 -36.02
C LYS A 239 2.75 -11.38 -36.01
N ASP A 240 3.31 -12.51 -35.58
CA ASP A 240 2.67 -13.83 -35.71
C ASP A 240 2.39 -14.53 -34.36
N SER A 241 3.02 -14.11 -33.27
CA SER A 241 3.02 -14.90 -32.02
C SER A 241 3.15 -14.05 -30.77
N ILE A 242 2.63 -14.59 -29.66
CA ILE A 242 2.71 -14.03 -28.32
C ILE A 242 3.54 -14.97 -27.46
N TYR A 243 4.51 -14.42 -26.74
CA TYR A 243 5.34 -15.14 -25.80
C TYR A 243 5.04 -14.64 -24.38
N TYR A 244 4.63 -15.55 -23.50
CA TYR A 244 4.43 -15.27 -22.08
C TYR A 244 5.69 -15.65 -21.30
N ILE A 245 6.23 -14.67 -20.59
CA ILE A 245 7.47 -14.79 -19.83
C ILE A 245 7.11 -14.63 -18.36
N ARG A 246 7.35 -15.69 -17.59
CA ARG A 246 7.07 -15.68 -16.15
C ARG A 246 8.25 -15.09 -15.38
N TYR A 247 7.94 -14.15 -14.52
CA TYR A 247 8.85 -13.55 -13.55
C TYR A 247 8.43 -13.97 -12.15
N TRP A 248 9.34 -14.55 -11.36
CA TRP A 248 9.07 -14.91 -9.97
C TRP A 248 9.80 -13.96 -9.03
N LYS A 249 9.18 -13.73 -7.87
CA LYS A 249 9.74 -12.88 -6.82
C LYS A 249 11.09 -13.40 -6.34
N THR A 250 12.04 -12.50 -6.14
CA THR A 250 13.40 -12.83 -5.69
C THR A 250 13.91 -11.82 -4.66
N ASN A 251 14.84 -12.28 -3.83
CA ASN A 251 15.58 -11.44 -2.87
C ASN A 251 16.93 -10.98 -3.44
N MET A 252 17.21 -11.27 -4.71
CA MET A 252 18.43 -10.80 -5.37
C MET A 252 18.40 -9.28 -5.57
N PRO A 253 19.56 -8.60 -5.51
CA PRO A 253 19.62 -7.18 -5.82
C PRO A 253 19.20 -6.94 -7.27
N TYR A 254 18.58 -5.78 -7.50
CA TYR A 254 18.18 -5.37 -8.83
C TYR A 254 19.42 -5.20 -9.73
N SER A 255 19.26 -5.56 -11.00
CA SER A 255 20.30 -5.43 -12.02
C SER A 255 19.61 -5.08 -13.33
N SER A 256 20.19 -4.15 -14.09
CA SER A 256 19.74 -3.73 -15.42
C SER A 256 20.16 -4.71 -16.53
N GLU A 257 20.69 -5.87 -16.16
CA GLU A 257 21.01 -6.95 -17.10
C GLU A 257 19.80 -7.39 -17.93
N LYS A 258 20.08 -7.87 -19.13
CA LYS A 258 19.10 -8.39 -20.07
C LYS A 258 19.15 -9.92 -20.10
N ALA A 259 18.01 -10.54 -20.33
CA ALA A 259 17.84 -11.98 -20.51
C ALA A 259 17.34 -12.27 -21.93
N PHE A 260 17.66 -13.47 -22.43
CA PHE A 260 17.38 -13.85 -23.81
C PHE A 260 16.52 -15.11 -23.88
N PHE A 261 15.63 -15.15 -24.87
CA PHE A 261 14.94 -16.37 -25.27
C PHE A 261 15.00 -16.52 -26.80
N SER A 262 14.77 -17.73 -27.30
CA SER A 262 14.81 -18.02 -28.73
C SER A 262 13.60 -18.87 -29.11
N ASP A 263 12.99 -18.56 -30.24
CA ASP A 263 11.95 -19.36 -30.90
C ASP A 263 12.57 -20.26 -32.00
N GLY A 264 13.88 -20.52 -31.92
CA GLY A 264 14.65 -21.28 -32.90
C GLY A 264 15.07 -20.47 -34.13
N LYS A 265 14.23 -19.54 -34.60
CA LYS A 265 14.53 -18.66 -35.75
C LYS A 265 15.14 -17.32 -35.34
N TYR A 266 14.61 -16.72 -34.28
CA TYR A 266 15.04 -15.41 -33.78
C TYR A 266 15.36 -15.48 -32.30
N LYS A 267 16.31 -14.64 -31.87
CA LYS A 267 16.67 -14.44 -30.47
C LYS A 267 16.11 -13.10 -30.02
N TYR A 268 15.32 -13.14 -28.96
CA TYR A 268 14.66 -11.97 -28.38
C TYR A 268 15.29 -11.60 -27.05
N GLU A 269 15.16 -10.34 -26.67
CA GLU A 269 15.76 -9.75 -25.49
C GLU A 269 14.70 -9.09 -24.60
N VAL A 270 14.78 -9.35 -23.30
CA VAL A 270 13.90 -8.78 -22.28
C VAL A 270 14.68 -8.41 -21.01
N PRO A 271 14.17 -7.50 -20.17
CA PRO A 271 14.79 -7.20 -18.88
C PRO A 271 14.90 -8.45 -18.01
N LYS A 272 16.07 -8.71 -17.43
CA LYS A 272 16.26 -9.86 -16.52
C LYS A 272 15.51 -9.67 -15.22
N HIS A 273 15.60 -8.47 -14.65
CA HIS A 273 14.91 -8.07 -13.43
C HIS A 273 13.86 -7.00 -13.73
N ILE A 274 12.72 -7.10 -13.05
CA ILE A 274 11.69 -6.06 -13.03
C ILE A 274 11.44 -5.65 -11.58
N ASN A 275 11.25 -4.35 -11.35
CA ASN A 275 10.81 -3.81 -10.08
C ASN A 275 9.31 -3.52 -10.17
N SER A 276 8.53 -4.10 -9.28
CA SER A 276 7.07 -4.01 -9.29
C SER A 276 6.55 -4.09 -7.87
N ALA A 277 5.67 -3.17 -7.48
CA ALA A 277 5.05 -3.13 -6.16
C ALA A 277 6.09 -3.20 -5.01
N GLY A 278 7.25 -2.57 -5.21
CA GLY A 278 8.37 -2.57 -4.25
C GLY A 278 9.09 -3.92 -4.09
N ASN A 279 8.85 -4.89 -4.99
CA ASN A 279 9.50 -6.19 -5.01
C ASN A 279 10.27 -6.39 -6.32
N ILE A 280 11.35 -7.18 -6.26
CA ILE A 280 12.14 -7.53 -7.42
C ILE A 280 11.69 -8.90 -7.92
N TYR A 281 11.50 -9.02 -9.23
CA TYR A 281 11.20 -10.29 -9.87
C TYR A 281 12.25 -10.61 -10.93
N THR A 282 12.49 -11.91 -11.15
CA THR A 282 13.44 -12.41 -12.15
C THR A 282 12.80 -13.48 -13.03
N CYS A 283 13.20 -13.52 -14.31
CA CYS A 283 12.75 -14.53 -15.27
C CYS A 283 13.76 -15.69 -15.47
N VAL A 284 14.89 -15.64 -14.77
CA VAL A 284 15.99 -16.62 -14.91
C VAL A 284 16.47 -17.14 -13.57
N THR A 285 16.85 -18.41 -13.53
CA THR A 285 17.36 -19.04 -12.30
C THR A 285 18.84 -18.76 -12.13
N GLY A 286 19.24 -18.28 -10.95
CA GLY A 286 20.64 -18.06 -10.60
C GLY A 286 21.32 -17.00 -11.46
N ARG A 287 22.49 -17.33 -12.03
CA ARG A 287 23.29 -16.44 -12.89
C ARG A 287 23.02 -16.62 -14.38
N SER A 288 21.99 -17.39 -14.75
CA SER A 288 21.66 -17.60 -16.17
C SER A 288 21.27 -16.26 -16.84
N VAL A 289 21.53 -16.19 -18.14
CA VAL A 289 21.09 -15.11 -19.03
C VAL A 289 20.04 -15.64 -20.03
N THR A 290 19.82 -16.95 -20.07
CA THR A 290 18.88 -17.60 -21.00
C THR A 290 17.62 -18.05 -20.28
N ILE A 291 16.47 -17.69 -20.83
CA ILE A 291 15.13 -18.11 -20.40
C ILE A 291 14.79 -19.40 -21.15
N ARG A 292 14.42 -20.44 -20.41
CA ARG A 292 14.13 -21.78 -20.98
C ARG A 292 12.64 -22.09 -21.04
N ASN A 293 11.82 -21.44 -20.22
CA ASN A 293 10.41 -21.74 -20.06
C ASN A 293 9.56 -20.55 -20.54
N VAL A 294 9.39 -20.45 -21.86
CA VAL A 294 8.57 -19.42 -22.50
C VAL A 294 7.35 -20.10 -23.11
N GLU A 295 6.16 -19.66 -22.75
CA GLU A 295 4.92 -20.18 -23.31
C GLU A 295 4.56 -19.38 -24.57
N ARG A 296 4.45 -20.06 -25.72
CA ARG A 296 4.06 -19.43 -26.99
C ARG A 296 2.58 -19.67 -27.28
N LYS A 297 1.87 -18.62 -27.69
CA LYS A 297 0.51 -18.70 -28.24
C LYS A 297 0.42 -17.95 -29.56
N ASN A 298 -0.54 -18.34 -30.40
CA ASN A 298 -0.88 -17.61 -31.62
C ASN A 298 -1.71 -16.37 -31.27
N LEU A 299 -1.65 -15.35 -32.13
CA LEU A 299 -2.50 -14.17 -32.06
C LEU A 299 -4.00 -14.51 -32.27
N PRO A 300 -4.94 -13.67 -31.82
CA PRO A 300 -4.77 -12.36 -31.17
C PRO A 300 -4.62 -12.44 -29.63
N LEU A 301 -4.08 -11.37 -29.02
CA LEU A 301 -4.14 -11.18 -27.57
C LEU A 301 -5.59 -10.86 -27.19
N THR A 302 -6.19 -11.65 -26.30
CA THR A 302 -7.56 -11.42 -25.81
C THR A 302 -7.53 -10.67 -24.47
N ASP A 303 -8.64 -10.00 -24.16
CA ASP A 303 -8.95 -9.44 -22.83
C ASP A 303 -7.96 -8.37 -22.32
N TYR A 304 -7.74 -7.34 -23.16
CA TYR A 304 -6.89 -6.21 -22.82
C TYR A 304 -7.57 -4.86 -23.09
N VAL A 305 -7.20 -3.85 -22.30
CA VAL A 305 -7.56 -2.44 -22.53
C VAL A 305 -6.26 -1.65 -22.68
N MET A 306 -6.12 -0.91 -23.77
CA MET A 306 -4.93 -0.12 -24.07
C MET A 306 -5.24 1.37 -23.92
N ASN A 307 -4.26 2.15 -23.45
CA ASN A 307 -4.41 3.59 -23.34
C ASN A 307 -4.22 4.31 -24.70
N GLU A 308 -4.60 5.59 -24.76
CA GLU A 308 -4.48 6.41 -25.98
C GLU A 308 -3.05 6.49 -26.53
N GLU A 309 -2.03 6.51 -25.66
CA GLU A 309 -0.62 6.59 -26.05
C GLU A 309 0.01 5.24 -26.42
N GLN A 310 -0.75 4.14 -26.34
CA GLN A 310 -0.30 2.79 -26.72
C GLN A 310 0.96 2.30 -25.99
N ASN A 311 1.18 2.78 -24.76
CA ASN A 311 2.32 2.44 -23.92
C ASN A 311 1.93 1.66 -22.65
N VAL A 312 0.63 1.58 -22.32
CA VAL A 312 0.10 0.81 -21.19
C VAL A 312 -1.05 -0.08 -21.63
N ILE A 313 -1.03 -1.32 -21.11
CA ILE A 313 -2.12 -2.28 -21.27
C ILE A 313 -2.58 -2.76 -19.89
N ALA A 314 -3.89 -2.67 -19.63
CA ALA A 314 -4.51 -3.28 -18.47
C ALA A 314 -5.15 -4.64 -18.82
N PHE A 315 -5.15 -5.55 -17.85
CA PHE A 315 -5.68 -6.91 -18.01
C PHE A 315 -6.79 -7.20 -17.01
N GLY A 316 -7.86 -7.84 -17.50
CA GLY A 316 -9.00 -8.25 -16.69
C GLY A 316 -9.98 -7.11 -16.37
N GLU A 317 -10.81 -7.33 -15.36
CA GLU A 317 -11.84 -6.38 -14.95
C GLU A 317 -11.24 -5.18 -14.19
N PRO A 318 -11.84 -3.98 -14.33
CA PRO A 318 -11.41 -2.82 -13.57
C PRO A 318 -11.64 -3.03 -12.07
N TYR A 319 -10.68 -2.59 -11.27
CA TYR A 319 -10.80 -2.61 -9.81
C TYR A 319 -11.81 -1.57 -9.32
N MET A 320 -11.82 -0.38 -9.95
CA MET A 320 -12.78 0.69 -9.65
C MET A 320 -13.21 1.44 -10.92
N ASN A 321 -14.43 1.94 -10.91
CA ASN A 321 -14.98 2.82 -11.94
C ASN A 321 -15.11 4.24 -11.40
N LYS A 322 -14.72 5.24 -12.18
CA LYS A 322 -14.91 6.64 -11.81
C LYS A 322 -16.37 7.04 -11.97
N ILE A 323 -16.92 7.72 -10.96
CA ILE A 323 -18.24 8.33 -11.05
C ILE A 323 -18.10 9.63 -11.84
N GLN A 324 -18.86 9.78 -12.92
CA GLN A 324 -18.76 10.95 -13.81
C GLN A 324 -19.50 12.18 -13.28
N ASP A 325 -20.45 12.00 -12.36
CA ASP A 325 -21.20 13.08 -11.73
C ASP A 325 -20.30 13.92 -10.81
N ASN A 326 -20.57 15.23 -10.75
CA ASN A 326 -19.83 16.25 -9.97
C ASN A 326 -19.13 15.65 -8.74
N CYS A 327 -17.81 15.49 -8.80
CA CYS A 327 -17.01 14.77 -7.81
C CYS A 327 -16.74 15.62 -6.55
N SER A 328 -17.78 16.13 -5.91
CA SER A 328 -17.67 16.87 -4.65
C SER A 328 -17.78 15.96 -3.44
N LEU A 329 -17.09 16.32 -2.36
CA LEU A 329 -17.26 15.72 -1.04
C LEU A 329 -18.74 15.72 -0.61
N GLN A 330 -19.50 16.76 -0.97
CA GLN A 330 -20.93 16.83 -0.67
C GLN A 330 -21.72 15.73 -1.39
N ASN A 331 -21.42 15.48 -2.66
CA ASN A 331 -22.06 14.40 -3.43
C ASN A 331 -21.69 13.04 -2.86
N MET A 332 -20.43 12.83 -2.44
CA MET A 332 -20.04 11.63 -1.72
C MET A 332 -20.85 11.44 -0.42
N MET A 333 -21.02 12.51 0.36
CA MET A 333 -21.82 12.48 1.59
C MET A 333 -23.30 12.19 1.30
N GLU A 334 -23.87 12.77 0.24
CA GLU A 334 -25.24 12.50 -0.20
C GLU A 334 -25.42 11.05 -0.62
N ILE A 335 -24.50 10.49 -1.40
CA ILE A 335 -24.52 9.07 -1.79
C ILE A 335 -24.53 8.18 -0.53
N VAL A 336 -23.65 8.46 0.43
CA VAL A 336 -23.56 7.71 1.68
C VAL A 336 -24.83 7.86 2.52
N LYS A 337 -25.41 9.07 2.59
CA LYS A 337 -26.64 9.35 3.32
C LYS A 337 -27.84 8.64 2.70
N VAL A 338 -28.01 8.71 1.38
CA VAL A 338 -29.08 8.02 0.64
C VAL A 338 -28.95 6.51 0.82
N SER A 339 -27.73 5.97 0.72
CA SER A 339 -27.48 4.55 0.94
C SER A 339 -27.80 4.13 2.38
N ASN A 340 -27.39 4.92 3.36
CA ASN A 340 -27.69 4.66 4.77
C ASN A 340 -29.17 4.88 5.14
N ALA A 341 -29.90 5.74 4.43
CA ALA A 341 -31.33 5.99 4.65
C ALA A 341 -32.24 4.88 4.10
N ARG A 342 -31.75 4.04 3.18
CA ARG A 342 -32.47 2.82 2.75
C ARG A 342 -32.57 1.76 3.85
N LYS A 343 -31.92 1.99 5.00
CA LYS A 343 -31.98 1.11 6.16
C LYS A 343 -33.27 1.33 6.93
N ALA A 344 -33.83 0.24 7.45
CA ALA A 344 -34.68 0.32 8.62
C ALA A 344 -33.82 0.84 9.80
N PRO A 345 -34.36 1.72 10.66
CA PRO A 345 -33.69 2.03 11.92
C PRO A 345 -33.42 0.72 12.68
N PRO A 346 -32.33 0.64 13.47
CA PRO A 346 -32.13 -0.52 14.33
C PRO A 346 -33.40 -0.73 15.15
N GLU A 347 -33.86 -1.98 15.26
CA GLU A 347 -34.98 -2.30 16.13
C GLU A 347 -34.65 -1.79 17.53
N ASP A 348 -35.63 -1.14 18.17
CA ASP A 348 -35.48 -0.76 19.56
C ASP A 348 -35.08 -2.01 20.36
N PRO A 349 -34.13 -1.88 21.29
CA PRO A 349 -33.75 -3.02 22.11
C PRO A 349 -35.02 -3.58 22.76
N PRO A 350 -35.17 -4.91 22.85
CA PRO A 350 -36.38 -5.54 23.39
C PRO A 350 -36.68 -5.10 24.82
N PHE A 351 -35.68 -4.51 25.49
CA PHE A 351 -35.80 -3.87 26.78
C PHE A 351 -35.29 -2.43 26.67
N PRO A 352 -36.07 -1.43 27.13
CA PRO A 352 -35.52 -0.09 27.31
C PRO A 352 -34.31 -0.17 28.26
N PRO A 353 -33.35 0.76 28.16
CA PRO A 353 -32.28 0.85 29.15
C PRO A 353 -32.92 1.01 30.53
N ALA A 354 -32.93 -0.06 31.31
CA ALA A 354 -33.39 -0.01 32.67
C ALA A 354 -32.38 0.84 33.45
N GLU A 355 -32.86 1.85 34.18
CA GLU A 355 -32.06 2.39 35.28
C GLU A 355 -31.77 1.22 36.22
N LEU A 356 -30.51 0.79 36.25
CA LEU A 356 -30.09 -0.28 37.13
C LEU A 356 -30.19 0.28 38.54
N ASP A 357 -31.28 0.01 39.25
CA ASP A 357 -31.36 0.34 40.67
C ASP A 357 -30.60 -0.74 41.44
N TRP A 358 -29.38 -0.40 41.86
CA TRP A 358 -28.57 -1.28 42.71
C TRP A 358 -29.10 -1.37 44.16
N HIS A 359 -30.27 -0.77 44.45
CA HIS A 359 -30.89 -0.72 45.77
C HIS A 359 -29.91 -0.24 46.85
N LEU A 360 -29.07 0.75 46.50
CA LEU A 360 -27.99 1.20 47.39
C LEU A 360 -28.53 1.76 48.70
N GLU A 361 -29.73 2.34 48.68
CA GLU A 361 -30.41 2.83 49.88
C GLU A 361 -30.88 1.67 50.77
N ASP A 362 -31.48 0.63 50.17
CA ASP A 362 -31.89 -0.57 50.92
C ASP A 362 -30.68 -1.32 51.49
N ILE A 363 -29.60 -1.44 50.72
CA ILE A 363 -28.33 -2.00 51.21
C ILE A 363 -27.82 -1.17 52.38
N LYS A 364 -27.79 0.17 52.28
CA LYS A 364 -27.37 1.05 53.38
C LYS A 364 -28.27 0.88 54.61
N ASN A 365 -29.59 0.75 54.43
CA ASN A 365 -30.54 0.56 55.52
C ASN A 365 -30.37 -0.80 56.20
N LEU A 366 -30.10 -1.87 55.43
CA LEU A 366 -29.79 -3.21 55.97
C LEU A 366 -28.41 -3.27 56.65
N GLU A 367 -27.46 -2.46 56.21
CA GLU A 367 -26.16 -2.28 56.84
C GLU A 367 -26.24 -1.45 58.14
N MET A 368 -27.23 -0.55 58.23
CA MET A 368 -27.43 0.32 59.39
C MET A 368 -27.89 -0.50 60.60
N GLY A 369 -27.05 -0.57 61.63
CA GLY A 369 -27.32 -1.33 62.86
C GLY A 369 -26.93 -2.82 62.81
N ASN A 370 -26.50 -3.35 61.66
CA ASN A 370 -26.04 -4.74 61.56
C ASN A 370 -24.55 -4.88 61.94
N GLN A 371 -24.29 -5.28 63.17
CA GLN A 371 -22.93 -5.40 63.74
C GLN A 371 -22.02 -6.38 62.95
N ILE A 372 -22.60 -7.44 62.38
CA ILE A 372 -21.85 -8.44 61.62
C ILE A 372 -21.34 -7.82 60.31
N ILE A 373 -22.20 -7.11 59.59
CA ILE A 373 -21.82 -6.49 58.32
C ILE A 373 -20.81 -5.36 58.53
N GLN A 374 -20.99 -4.55 59.59
CA GLN A 374 -20.03 -3.51 59.94
C GLN A 374 -18.64 -4.08 60.28
N ALA A 375 -18.59 -5.20 61.00
CA ALA A 375 -17.33 -5.90 61.29
C ALA A 375 -16.66 -6.44 60.01
N VAL A 376 -17.44 -6.97 59.06
CA VAL A 376 -16.93 -7.43 57.75
C VAL A 376 -16.39 -6.25 56.94
N ARG A 377 -17.12 -5.12 56.85
CA ARG A 377 -16.67 -3.91 56.15
C ARG A 377 -15.43 -3.30 56.78
N LYS A 378 -15.30 -3.35 58.11
CA LYS A 378 -14.09 -2.92 58.83
C LYS A 378 -12.90 -3.80 58.45
N ARG A 379 -13.07 -5.13 58.48
CA ARG A 379 -12.04 -6.09 58.05
C ARG A 379 -11.62 -5.89 56.59
N GLN A 380 -12.57 -5.65 55.69
CA GLN A 380 -12.30 -5.38 54.28
C GLN A 380 -11.53 -4.07 54.08
N ARG A 381 -11.88 -3.00 54.82
CA ARG A 381 -11.13 -1.73 54.80
C ARG A 381 -9.72 -1.89 55.37
N GLU A 382 -9.58 -2.58 56.50
CA GLU A 382 -8.27 -2.88 57.09
C GLU A 382 -7.39 -3.72 56.16
N PHE A 383 -7.99 -4.72 55.49
CA PHE A 383 -7.32 -5.49 54.45
C PHE A 383 -6.88 -4.56 53.30
N TYR A 384 -7.78 -3.74 52.76
CA TYR A 384 -7.47 -2.83 51.67
C TYR A 384 -6.34 -1.85 52.02
N GLU A 385 -6.40 -1.19 53.18
CA GLU A 385 -5.37 -0.26 53.64
C GLU A 385 -4.01 -0.96 53.86
N LYS A 386 -4.02 -2.18 54.41
CA LYS A 386 -2.81 -2.98 54.60
C LYS A 386 -2.10 -3.29 53.27
N TYR A 387 -2.85 -3.55 52.19
CA TYR A 387 -2.27 -3.85 50.88
C TYR A 387 -2.01 -2.61 50.02
N LYS A 388 -2.75 -1.52 50.22
CA LYS A 388 -2.50 -0.23 49.58
C LYS A 388 -1.15 0.37 49.98
N LEU A 389 -0.75 0.20 51.24
CA LEU A 389 0.58 0.60 51.74
C LEU A 389 1.70 -0.37 51.33
N GLY A 390 1.38 -1.60 50.92
CA GLY A 390 2.35 -2.60 50.46
C GLY A 390 2.68 -2.55 48.97
N LEU A 391 2.08 -1.62 48.21
CA LEU A 391 2.29 -1.42 46.77
C LEU A 391 3.30 -0.29 46.43
N HIS A 392 4.04 0.19 47.45
CA HIS A 392 5.19 1.09 47.28
C HIS A 392 6.52 0.38 47.60
N TYR A 393 6.76 -0.78 46.96
CA TYR A 393 8.10 -1.36 46.80
C TYR A 393 8.39 -1.61 45.34
#